data_AF-A0A382Y1C3-F1
#
_entry.id   AF-A0A382Y1C3-F1
#
_cell.length_a   1.000
_cell.length_b   1.000
_cell.length_c   1.000
_cell.angle_alpha   90.00
_cell.angle_beta   90.00
_cell.angle_gamma   90.00
#
_symmetry.space_group_name_H-M   'P 1'
#
loop_
_entity.id
_entity.type
_entity.pdbx_description
1 polymer ?
#
loop_
_entity_poly.entity_id
_entity_poly.type
_entity_poly.pdbx_seq_one_letter_code
_entity_poly.pdbx_strand_id
1 'polypeptide(L)'
;MSRHFDKAEGLYEEKDAATQGFVFNQTMLRIADPKRSLDFYTRVMGMTLIKRLDFEEMKFSLYFLAAGDDFSDISDDVDERTQQTFGRPAMLELTHN
;
A
#
# COMPACT_ATOMS: atom_id res chain seq x y z
N MET A 1 4.60 -24.44 16.56
CA MET A 1 5.77 -23.72 15.98
C MET A 1 5.55 -22.25 16.29
N SER A 2 6.59 -21.54 16.75
CA SER A 2 6.47 -20.08 16.97
C SER A 2 6.15 -19.38 15.66
N ARG A 3 5.35 -18.32 15.71
CA ARG A 3 5.12 -17.44 14.53
C ARG A 3 6.31 -16.52 14.23
N HIS A 4 7.31 -16.47 15.12
CA HIS A 4 8.49 -15.63 14.98
C HIS A 4 9.70 -16.46 14.54
N PHE A 5 10.46 -15.93 13.58
CA PHE A 5 11.65 -16.61 13.05
C PHE A 5 12.92 -16.36 13.88
N ASP A 6 12.94 -15.28 14.65
CA ASP A 6 14.03 -14.89 15.56
C ASP A 6 13.52 -14.69 17.00
N LYS A 7 14.47 -14.60 17.95
CA LYS A 7 14.19 -14.39 19.38
C LYS A 7 14.52 -12.96 19.79
N ALA A 8 13.57 -12.29 20.43
CA ALA A 8 13.74 -10.97 21.03
C ALA A 8 12.82 -10.83 22.27
N GLU A 9 13.14 -9.90 23.17
CA GLU A 9 12.27 -9.58 24.30
C GLU A 9 10.98 -8.89 23.83
N GLY A 10 9.84 -9.24 24.43
CA GLY A 10 8.54 -8.64 24.13
C GLY A 10 7.75 -9.30 22.99
N LEU A 11 8.24 -10.40 22.39
CA LEU A 11 7.48 -11.16 21.39
C LEU A 11 6.29 -11.90 22.02
N TYR A 12 5.17 -11.95 21.30
CA TYR A 12 3.94 -12.63 21.73
C TYR A 12 3.40 -13.55 20.63
N GLU A 13 2.95 -14.75 21.00
CA GLU A 13 2.60 -15.81 20.03
C GLU A 13 1.17 -15.70 19.51
N GLU A 14 0.23 -15.29 20.35
CA GLU A 14 -1.18 -15.28 20.02
C GLU A 14 -1.61 -13.93 19.43
N LYS A 15 -2.58 -13.96 18.51
CA LYS A 15 -3.25 -12.75 18.02
C LYS A 15 -4.60 -12.62 18.71
N ASP A 16 -5.00 -11.39 19.03
CA ASP A 16 -6.35 -11.15 19.53
C ASP A 16 -7.39 -11.47 18.44
N ALA A 17 -8.38 -12.29 18.77
CA ALA A 17 -9.40 -12.76 17.83
C ALA A 17 -10.23 -11.60 17.24
N ALA A 18 -10.41 -10.50 17.97
CA ALA A 18 -11.17 -9.34 17.50
C ALA A 18 -10.50 -8.62 16.32
N THR A 19 -9.19 -8.82 16.11
CA THR A 19 -8.40 -8.19 15.05
C THR A 19 -8.08 -9.13 13.89
N GLN A 20 -8.66 -10.34 13.90
CA GLN A 20 -8.39 -11.31 12.87
C GLN A 20 -8.89 -10.81 11.50
N GLY A 21 -8.00 -10.88 10.50
CA GLY A 21 -8.29 -10.39 9.15
C GLY A 21 -7.89 -8.93 8.90
N PHE A 22 -7.48 -8.17 9.94
CA PHE A 22 -6.91 -6.85 9.72
C PHE A 22 -5.61 -6.96 8.92
N VAL A 23 -5.42 -6.00 8.01
CA VAL A 23 -4.20 -5.86 7.21
C VAL A 23 -3.53 -4.54 7.54
N PHE A 24 -2.20 -4.56 7.64
CA PHE A 24 -1.44 -3.32 7.58
C PHE A 24 -1.42 -2.86 6.12
N ASN A 25 -2.46 -2.10 5.75
CA ASN A 25 -2.70 -1.76 4.35
C ASN A 25 -1.62 -0.84 3.81
N GLN A 26 -1.33 0.30 4.45
CA GLN A 26 -0.52 1.33 3.82
C GLN A 26 0.43 2.06 4.76
N THR A 27 1.49 2.60 4.16
CA THR A 27 2.32 3.66 4.74
C THR A 27 2.25 4.89 3.85
N MET A 28 1.89 6.03 4.43
CA MET A 28 1.74 7.29 3.69
C MET A 28 2.96 8.19 3.83
N LEU A 29 3.45 8.71 2.71
CA LEU A 29 4.47 9.75 2.64
C LEU A 29 3.96 10.93 1.82
N ARG A 30 4.15 12.16 2.34
CA ARG A 30 3.96 13.36 1.54
C ARG A 30 5.13 13.56 0.60
N ILE A 31 4.85 13.96 -0.63
CA ILE A 31 5.86 14.17 -1.68
C ILE A 31 5.73 15.57 -2.31
N ALA A 32 6.88 16.15 -2.63
CA ALA A 32 6.95 17.49 -3.22
C ALA A 32 6.67 17.50 -4.74
N ASP A 33 7.04 16.43 -5.44
CA ASP A 33 6.86 16.32 -6.90
C ASP A 33 6.44 14.88 -7.27
N PRO A 34 5.20 14.68 -7.77
CA PRO A 34 4.69 13.37 -8.12
C PRO A 34 5.44 12.76 -9.30
N LYS A 35 5.90 13.54 -10.28
CA LYS A 35 6.61 13.02 -11.44
C LYS A 35 7.94 12.42 -11.05
N ARG A 36 8.72 13.12 -10.22
CA ARG A 36 10.02 12.63 -9.72
C ARG A 36 9.86 11.42 -8.82
N SER A 37 8.82 11.42 -7.98
CA SER A 37 8.56 10.33 -7.03
C SER A 37 8.10 9.07 -7.76
N LEU A 38 7.16 9.20 -8.71
CA LEU A 38 6.67 8.08 -9.51
C LEU A 38 7.80 7.48 -10.36
N ASP A 39 8.65 8.29 -10.99
CA ASP A 39 9.83 7.77 -11.71
C ASP A 39 10.73 6.95 -10.78
N PHE A 40 11.06 7.47 -9.60
CA PHE A 40 11.90 6.74 -8.64
C PHE A 40 11.26 5.41 -8.21
N TYR A 41 10.02 5.44 -7.72
CA TYR A 41 9.39 4.23 -7.18
C TYR A 41 9.05 3.21 -8.26
N THR A 42 8.72 3.64 -9.48
CA THR A 42 8.40 2.69 -10.56
C THR A 42 9.65 2.18 -11.28
N ARG A 43 10.57 3.07 -11.68
CA ARG A 43 11.76 2.69 -12.48
C ARG A 43 12.91 2.17 -11.63
N VAL A 44 13.18 2.77 -10.47
CA VAL A 44 14.33 2.40 -9.63
C VAL A 44 13.95 1.30 -8.63
N MET A 45 12.78 1.43 -8.01
CA MET A 45 12.31 0.47 -6.99
C MET A 45 11.41 -0.64 -7.56
N GLY A 46 11.02 -0.57 -8.84
CA GLY A 46 10.23 -1.60 -9.50
C GLY A 46 8.78 -1.71 -9.01
N MET A 47 8.22 -0.67 -8.39
CA MET A 47 6.84 -0.68 -7.90
C MET A 47 5.84 -0.38 -9.02
N THR A 48 4.60 -0.84 -8.85
CA THR A 48 3.50 -0.60 -9.78
C THR A 48 2.49 0.35 -9.16
N LEU A 49 2.08 1.37 -9.92
CA LEU A 49 0.97 2.25 -9.54
C LEU A 49 -0.36 1.51 -9.73
N ILE A 50 -1.04 1.20 -8.63
CA ILE A 50 -2.30 0.44 -8.62
C ILE A 50 -3.51 1.38 -8.74
N LYS A 51 -3.47 2.50 -8.02
CA LYS A 51 -4.57 3.45 -7.98
C LYS A 51 -4.05 4.87 -7.83
N ARG A 52 -4.72 5.81 -8.51
CA ARG A 52 -4.64 7.24 -8.25
C ARG A 52 -6.02 7.74 -7.85
N LEU A 53 -6.06 8.62 -6.86
CA LEU A 53 -7.26 9.33 -6.44
C LEU A 53 -6.95 10.83 -6.43
N ASP A 54 -7.82 11.62 -7.06
CA ASP A 54 -7.69 13.07 -7.12
C ASP A 54 -8.87 13.70 -6.37
N PHE A 55 -8.56 14.62 -5.46
CA PHE A 55 -9.55 15.33 -4.66
C PHE A 55 -9.47 16.82 -4.97
N GLU A 56 -10.15 17.25 -6.04
CA GLU A 56 -10.06 18.62 -6.56
C GLU A 56 -10.45 19.70 -5.55
N GLU A 57 -11.55 19.48 -4.81
CA GLU A 57 -12.03 20.43 -3.79
C GLU A 57 -11.01 20.64 -2.66
N MET A 58 -10.29 19.56 -2.30
CA MET A 58 -9.28 19.57 -1.24
C MET A 58 -7.86 19.83 -1.76
N LYS A 59 -7.70 19.95 -3.09
CA LYS A 59 -6.44 20.24 -3.79
C LYS A 59 -5.30 19.28 -3.44
N PHE A 60 -5.57 17.97 -3.43
CA PHE A 60 -4.50 16.97 -3.31
C PHE A 60 -4.81 15.71 -4.11
N SER A 61 -3.76 14.94 -4.38
CA SER A 61 -3.81 13.65 -5.06
C SER A 61 -3.11 12.58 -4.22
N LEU A 62 -3.62 11.35 -4.29
CA LEU A 62 -3.04 10.15 -3.69
C LEU A 62 -2.60 9.18 -4.80
N TYR A 63 -1.43 8.58 -4.62
CA TYR A 63 -0.88 7.55 -5.52
C TYR A 63 -0.56 6.31 -4.69
N PHE A 64 -1.20 5.19 -5.01
CA PHE A 64 -1.05 3.93 -4.30
C PHE A 64 -0.17 2.98 -5.12
N LEU A 65 1.00 2.63 -4.59
CA LEU A 65 1.95 1.75 -5.23
C LEU A 65 2.13 0.45 -4.46
N ALA A 66 2.36 -0.64 -5.17
CA ALA A 66 2.69 -1.95 -4.60
C ALA A 66 3.98 -2.50 -5.20
N ALA A 67 4.76 -3.22 -4.40
CA ALA A 67 5.88 -4.02 -4.90
C ALA A 67 5.40 -5.44 -5.24
N GLY A 68 5.97 -6.02 -6.29
CA GLY A 68 5.65 -7.37 -6.76
C GLY A 68 5.62 -7.46 -8.28
N ASP A 69 5.60 -8.69 -8.77
CA ASP A 69 5.62 -8.98 -10.22
C ASP A 69 4.30 -9.55 -10.74
N ASP A 70 3.41 -9.99 -9.83
CA ASP A 70 2.09 -10.54 -10.16
C ASP A 70 0.98 -9.62 -9.67
N PHE A 71 0.26 -9.06 -10.64
CA PHE A 71 -0.95 -8.24 -10.45
C PHE A 71 -2.11 -8.80 -11.27
N SER A 72 -2.09 -10.11 -11.56
CA SER A 72 -3.18 -10.78 -12.29
C SER A 72 -4.51 -10.76 -11.51
N ASP A 73 -4.45 -10.49 -10.20
CA ASP A 73 -5.60 -10.29 -9.33
C ASP A 73 -6.23 -8.89 -9.47
N ILE A 74 -5.51 -7.92 -10.04
CA ILE A 74 -5.98 -6.54 -10.13
C ILE A 74 -7.01 -6.39 -11.25
N SER A 75 -8.21 -5.94 -10.88
CA SER A 75 -9.30 -5.71 -11.83
C SER A 75 -9.09 -4.44 -12.65
N ASP A 76 -9.58 -4.46 -13.89
CA ASP A 76 -9.72 -3.24 -14.71
C ASP A 76 -10.95 -2.41 -14.29
N ASP A 77 -11.91 -3.03 -13.59
CA ASP A 77 -13.03 -2.32 -13.01
C ASP A 77 -12.55 -1.38 -11.89
N VAL A 78 -13.05 -0.14 -11.93
CA VAL A 78 -12.57 0.94 -11.07
C VAL A 78 -12.96 0.71 -9.62
N ASP A 79 -14.17 0.21 -9.37
CA ASP A 79 -14.71 0.02 -8.03
C ASP A 79 -14.08 -1.22 -7.38
N GLU A 80 -13.98 -2.31 -8.13
CA GLU A 80 -13.30 -3.52 -7.69
C GLU A 80 -11.81 -3.26 -7.39
N ARG A 81 -11.08 -2.59 -8.28
CA ARG A 81 -9.68 -2.22 -8.04
C ARG A 81 -9.51 -1.33 -6.81
N THR A 82 -10.51 -0.50 -6.50
CA THR A 82 -10.50 0.33 -5.28
C THR A 82 -10.59 -0.54 -4.03
N GLN A 83 -11.50 -1.52 -4.00
CA GLN A 83 -11.60 -2.47 -2.90
C GLN A 83 -10.33 -3.30 -2.74
N GLN A 84 -9.76 -3.77 -3.85
CA GLN A 84 -8.49 -4.50 -3.85
C GLN A 84 -7.33 -3.64 -3.31
N THR A 85 -7.26 -2.37 -3.70
CA THR A 85 -6.24 -1.43 -3.21
C THR A 85 -6.30 -1.28 -1.68
N PHE A 86 -7.49 -1.13 -1.11
CA PHE A 86 -7.68 -0.92 0.32
C PHE A 86 -7.72 -2.21 1.16
N GLY A 87 -7.86 -3.37 0.51
CA GLY A 87 -7.78 -4.69 1.16
C GLY A 87 -6.39 -5.33 1.12
N ARG A 88 -5.45 -4.82 0.32
CA ARG A 88 -4.10 -5.37 0.16
C ARG A 88 -3.18 -4.95 1.32
N PRO A 89 -2.27 -5.81 1.80
CA PRO A 89 -1.22 -5.35 2.71
C PRO A 89 -0.12 -4.57 1.97
N ALA A 90 0.64 -3.76 2.72
CA ALA A 90 1.93 -3.19 2.31
C ALA A 90 1.93 -2.27 1.07
N MET A 91 0.91 -1.45 0.91
CA MET A 91 0.83 -0.36 -0.05
C MET A 91 1.69 0.84 0.37
N LEU A 92 2.33 1.48 -0.60
CA LEU A 92 2.91 2.81 -0.45
C LEU A 92 1.92 3.84 -0.94
N GLU A 93 1.46 4.72 -0.05
CA GLU A 93 0.62 5.87 -0.39
C GLU A 93 1.50 7.12 -0.52
N LEU A 94 1.51 7.75 -1.69
CA LEU A 94 2.15 9.05 -1.88
C LEU A 94 1.08 10.13 -1.95
N THR A 95 1.15 11.12 -1.06
CA THR A 95 0.24 12.27 -1.04
C THR A 95 0.93 13.51 -1.59
N HIS A 96 0.32 14.19 -2.55
CA HIS A 96 0.81 15.45 -3.12
C HIS A 96 -0.29 16.51 -3.08
N ASN A 97 0.05 17.75 -2.71
CA ASN A 97 -0.86 18.89 -2.55
C ASN A 97 -0.28 20.18 -3.10
#